data_AF-A0A8T4XVJ8-F1
#
_entry.id   AF-A0A8T4XVJ8-F1
#
_cell.length_a   1.000
_cell.length_b   1.000
_cell.length_c   1.000
_cell.angle_alpha   90.00
_cell.angle_beta   90.00
_cell.angle_gamma   90.00
#
_symmetry.space_group_name_H-M   'P 1'
#
loop_
_entity.id
_entity.type
_entity.pdbx_description
1 polymer ?
#
loop_
_entity_poly.entity_id
_entity_poly.type
_entity_poly.pdbx_seq_one_letter_code
_entity_poly.pdbx_strand_id
1 'polypeptide(L)'
;GCHIHLNDSAISEELRKRRNPLDLAYAIVEYANLRLRDKFLDVALRHKADSLKIENEMDVQRLFTCPLSLHRELNKVCVCISPNDLDVFTPEWAELGSFRHYREWNRFVAGEADGLAMKALEAIGEVQSVSLGFRRLRRRVHPPLDEQIARWMQRSEDKN
;
A
#
# COMPACT_ATOMS: atom_id res chain seq x y z
N GLY A 1 1.62 -10.37 -9.92
CA GLY A 1 0.42 -9.98 -9.13
C GLY A 1 -0.26 -8.80 -9.79
N CYS A 2 -1.28 -8.24 -9.15
CA CYS A 2 -1.97 -7.02 -9.58
C CYS A 2 -1.93 -6.02 -8.43
N HIS A 3 -1.79 -4.73 -8.74
CA HIS A 3 -1.88 -3.65 -7.75
C HIS A 3 -3.19 -2.90 -8.00
N ILE A 4 -3.97 -2.73 -6.95
CA ILE A 4 -5.18 -1.90 -6.98
C ILE A 4 -4.81 -0.57 -6.34
N HIS A 5 -4.94 0.51 -7.10
CA HIS A 5 -4.71 1.86 -6.62
C HIS A 5 -6.05 2.53 -6.32
N LEU A 6 -6.26 2.88 -5.06
CA LEU A 6 -7.31 3.81 -4.65
C LEU A 6 -6.68 5.18 -4.51
N ASN A 7 -7.16 6.16 -5.28
CA ASN A 7 -6.67 7.53 -5.17
C ASN A 7 -7.02 8.07 -3.77
N ASP A 8 -6.04 8.62 -3.05
CA ASP A 8 -6.23 9.14 -1.69
C ASP A 8 -7.21 10.32 -1.65
N SER A 9 -7.25 11.10 -2.73
CA SER A 9 -8.15 12.23 -2.90
C SER A 9 -9.57 11.82 -3.27
N ALA A 10 -9.81 10.53 -3.56
CA ALA A 10 -11.16 9.97 -3.64
C ALA A 10 -11.84 9.95 -2.26
N ILE A 11 -11.05 9.96 -1.17
CA ILE A 11 -11.54 10.17 0.20
C ILE A 11 -11.50 11.68 0.48
N SER A 12 -12.61 12.22 0.96
CA SER A 12 -12.76 13.64 1.23
C SER A 12 -11.70 14.14 2.20
N GLU A 13 -11.30 15.40 1.98
CA GLU A 13 -10.35 16.07 2.88
C GLU A 13 -10.88 16.12 4.32
N GLU A 14 -12.19 16.27 4.50
CA GLU A 14 -12.83 16.25 5.82
C GLU A 14 -12.59 14.91 6.53
N LEU A 15 -12.82 13.79 5.86
CA LEU A 15 -12.62 12.46 6.46
C LEU A 15 -11.13 12.19 6.73
N ARG A 16 -10.24 12.57 5.80
CA ARG A 16 -8.78 12.45 5.97
C ARG A 16 -8.21 13.32 7.08
N LYS A 17 -8.88 14.43 7.45
CA LYS A 17 -8.51 15.25 8.62
C LYS A 17 -8.99 14.64 9.94
N ARG A 18 -10.14 13.96 9.93
CA ARG A 18 -10.74 13.35 11.14
C ARG A 18 -10.13 12.00 11.48
N ARG A 19 -9.59 11.26 10.49
CA ARG A 19 -9.08 9.90 10.64
C ARG A 19 -7.69 9.77 10.02
N ASN A 20 -6.84 8.93 10.61
CA ASN A 20 -5.51 8.65 10.05
C ASN A 20 -5.66 7.94 8.68
N PRO A 21 -5.03 8.43 7.60
CA PRO A 21 -5.11 7.81 6.27
C PRO A 21 -4.63 6.35 6.23
N LEU A 22 -3.66 5.96 7.06
CA LEU A 22 -3.20 4.57 7.14
C LEU A 22 -4.23 3.66 7.81
N ASP A 23 -4.91 4.15 8.84
CA ASP A 23 -6.00 3.40 9.49
C ASP A 23 -7.18 3.23 8.52
N LEU A 24 -7.49 4.25 7.72
CA LEU A 24 -8.48 4.17 6.63
C LEU A 24 -8.07 3.13 5.59
N ALA A 25 -6.83 3.19 5.10
CA ALA A 25 -6.33 2.23 4.12
C ALA A 25 -6.38 0.79 4.65
N TYR A 26 -5.93 0.57 5.89
CA TYR A 26 -5.99 -0.73 6.56
C TYR A 26 -7.42 -1.25 6.64
N ALA A 27 -8.35 -0.42 7.13
CA ALA A 27 -9.74 -0.80 7.27
C ALA A 27 -10.35 -1.18 5.92
N ILE A 28 -10.08 -0.41 4.85
CA ILE A 28 -10.62 -0.67 3.51
C ILE A 28 -10.14 -2.01 2.97
N VAL A 29 -8.84 -2.30 3.09
CA VAL A 29 -8.28 -3.58 2.61
C VAL A 29 -8.80 -4.75 3.45
N GLU A 30 -8.89 -4.59 4.78
CA GLU A 30 -9.43 -5.62 5.66
C GLU A 30 -10.91 -5.88 5.39
N TYR A 31 -11.68 -4.82 5.12
CA TYR A 31 -13.07 -4.92 4.72
C TYR A 31 -13.23 -5.69 3.40
N ALA A 32 -12.36 -5.42 2.41
CA ALA A 32 -12.35 -6.16 1.16
C ALA A 32 -12.03 -7.65 1.41
N ASN A 33 -11.01 -7.95 2.22
CA ASN A 33 -10.67 -9.32 2.63
C ASN A 33 -11.85 -10.01 3.31
N LEU A 34 -12.51 -9.35 4.26
CA LEU A 34 -13.66 -9.89 4.97
C LEU A 34 -14.84 -10.19 4.04
N ARG A 35 -15.15 -9.29 3.10
CA ARG A 35 -16.32 -9.40 2.22
C ARG A 35 -16.13 -10.32 1.04
N LEU A 36 -14.89 -10.53 0.60
CA LEU A 36 -14.58 -11.26 -0.63
C LEU A 36 -13.81 -12.56 -0.38
N ARG A 37 -13.55 -12.92 0.89
CA ARG A 37 -12.82 -14.14 1.29
C ARG A 37 -13.27 -15.38 0.52
N ASP A 38 -14.57 -15.66 0.52
CA ASP A 38 -15.12 -16.87 -0.10
C ASP A 38 -14.89 -16.87 -1.62
N LYS A 39 -14.97 -15.70 -2.26
CA LYS A 39 -14.73 -15.56 -3.71
C LYS A 39 -13.26 -15.83 -4.06
N PHE A 40 -12.31 -15.28 -3.29
CA PHE A 40 -10.90 -15.53 -3.57
C PHE A 40 -10.48 -16.96 -3.24
N LEU A 41 -11.06 -17.57 -2.20
CA LEU A 41 -10.82 -18.99 -1.89
C LEU A 41 -11.30 -19.89 -3.04
N ASP A 42 -12.49 -19.63 -3.56
CA ASP A 42 -13.04 -20.34 -4.70
C ASP A 42 -12.17 -20.17 -5.97
N VAL A 43 -11.73 -18.94 -6.28
CA VAL A 43 -10.78 -18.69 -7.37
C VAL A 43 -9.45 -19.43 -7.14
N ALA A 44 -8.91 -19.38 -5.92
CA ALA A 44 -7.65 -20.04 -5.57
C ALA A 44 -7.75 -21.56 -5.78
N LEU A 45 -8.85 -22.19 -5.36
CA LEU A 45 -9.09 -23.61 -5.54
C LEU A 45 -9.23 -24.00 -7.01
N ARG A 46 -10.03 -23.23 -7.79
CA ARG A 46 -10.25 -23.50 -9.23
C ARG A 46 -8.96 -23.43 -10.03
N HIS A 47 -8.09 -22.48 -9.71
CA HIS A 47 -6.87 -22.20 -10.46
C HIS A 47 -5.59 -22.76 -9.81
N LYS A 48 -5.71 -23.52 -8.71
CA LYS A 48 -4.57 -24.02 -7.91
C LYS A 48 -3.59 -22.89 -7.53
N ALA A 49 -4.14 -21.73 -7.20
CA ALA A 49 -3.39 -20.52 -6.87
C ALA A 49 -3.30 -20.35 -5.36
N ASP A 50 -2.60 -21.28 -4.69
CA ASP A 50 -2.51 -21.35 -3.22
C ASP A 50 -1.90 -20.08 -2.58
N SER A 51 -1.19 -19.27 -3.36
CA SER A 51 -0.59 -18.02 -2.93
C SER A 51 -1.47 -16.78 -3.17
N LEU A 52 -2.69 -16.94 -3.70
CA LEU A 52 -3.60 -15.82 -3.95
C LEU A 52 -4.06 -15.23 -2.62
N LYS A 53 -3.67 -13.98 -2.37
CA LYS A 53 -4.05 -13.21 -1.19
C LYS A 53 -4.14 -11.72 -1.54
N ILE A 54 -4.96 -10.98 -0.80
CA ILE A 54 -4.90 -9.52 -0.77
C ILE A 54 -4.02 -9.12 0.42
N GLU A 55 -2.90 -8.49 0.13
CA GLU A 55 -1.98 -8.02 1.17
C GLU A 55 -2.49 -6.75 1.84
N ASN A 56 -2.54 -6.75 3.17
CA ASN A 56 -2.91 -5.60 4.00
C ASN A 56 -1.72 -5.12 4.83
N GLU A 57 -0.60 -4.85 4.18
CA GLU A 57 0.64 -4.43 4.81
C GLU A 57 0.80 -2.91 4.72
N MET A 58 0.50 -2.21 5.81
CA MET A 58 0.58 -0.75 5.90
C MET A 58 1.92 -0.32 6.53
N ASP A 59 2.91 -0.02 5.69
CA ASP A 59 4.21 0.51 6.12
C ASP A 59 4.54 1.79 5.34
N VAL A 60 4.82 2.86 6.09
CA VAL A 60 5.15 4.21 5.56
C VAL A 60 6.45 4.21 4.75
N GLN A 61 7.35 3.24 4.98
CA GLN A 61 8.59 3.07 4.22
C GLN A 61 8.43 2.12 3.03
N ARG A 62 7.24 1.53 2.84
CA ARG A 62 6.99 0.60 1.75
C ARG A 62 7.02 1.33 0.41
N LEU A 63 7.78 0.77 -0.51
CA LEU A 63 7.83 1.24 -1.90
C LEU A 63 6.88 0.40 -2.75
N PHE A 64 6.15 1.07 -3.63
CA PHE A 64 5.30 0.42 -4.63
C PHE A 64 5.89 0.62 -6.02
N THR A 65 5.73 -0.39 -6.87
CA THR A 65 6.07 -0.34 -8.28
C THR A 65 5.33 0.81 -8.95
N CYS A 66 6.05 1.78 -9.50
CA CYS A 66 5.42 2.88 -10.24
C CYS A 66 4.96 2.40 -11.63
N PRO A 67 3.86 2.95 -12.16
CA PRO A 67 3.46 2.66 -13.53
C PRO A 67 4.59 2.94 -14.53
N LEU A 68 4.67 2.11 -15.56
CA LEU A 68 5.69 2.11 -16.61
C LEU A 68 7.12 1.76 -16.16
N SER A 69 7.32 1.33 -14.91
CA SER A 69 8.59 0.71 -14.51
C SER A 69 8.75 -0.70 -15.07
N LEU A 70 10.01 -1.10 -15.27
CA LEU A 70 10.36 -2.44 -15.72
C LEU A 70 10.37 -3.41 -14.54
N HIS A 71 9.88 -4.62 -14.77
CA HIS A 71 9.97 -5.68 -13.78
C HIS A 71 11.42 -6.15 -13.64
N ARG A 72 11.88 -6.41 -12.40
CA ARG A 72 13.28 -6.77 -12.10
C ARG A 72 13.72 -8.08 -12.77
N GLU A 73 12.83 -9.06 -12.85
CA GLU A 73 13.15 -10.43 -13.30
C GLU A 73 12.41 -10.86 -14.57
N LEU A 74 11.38 -10.12 -14.97
CA LEU A 74 10.50 -10.50 -16.08
C LEU A 74 10.65 -9.46 -17.17
N ASN A 75 10.56 -9.89 -18.43
CA ASN A 75 10.59 -8.99 -19.57
C ASN A 75 9.24 -8.29 -19.77
N LYS A 76 8.79 -7.56 -18.74
CA LYS A 76 7.47 -6.95 -18.65
C LYS A 76 7.54 -5.54 -18.05
N VAL A 77 6.58 -4.70 -18.40
CA VAL A 77 6.39 -3.34 -17.89
C VAL A 77 5.13 -3.26 -17.02
N CYS A 78 5.18 -2.49 -15.94
CA CYS A 78 4.02 -2.23 -15.09
C CYS A 78 3.00 -1.35 -15.84
N VAL A 79 1.88 -1.93 -16.28
CA VAL A 79 0.82 -1.19 -16.97
C VAL A 79 -0.39 -0.97 -16.09
N CYS A 80 -1.04 0.18 -16.26
CA CYS A 80 -2.36 0.43 -15.69
C CYS A 80 -3.42 -0.08 -16.67
N ILE A 81 -4.48 -0.67 -16.14
CA ILE A 81 -5.58 -1.26 -16.89
C ILE A 81 -6.83 -0.42 -16.61
N SER A 82 -7.62 -0.13 -17.64
CA SER A 82 -8.93 0.50 -17.45
C SER A 82 -9.87 -0.47 -16.72
N PRO A 83 -10.66 -0.04 -15.72
CA PRO A 83 -11.66 -0.90 -15.10
C PRO A 83 -12.64 -1.55 -16.10
N ASN A 84 -12.92 -0.87 -17.22
CA ASN A 84 -13.80 -1.37 -18.27
C ASN A 84 -13.16 -2.45 -19.15
N ASP A 85 -11.83 -2.61 -19.09
CA ASP A 85 -11.07 -3.57 -19.90
C ASP A 85 -10.65 -4.82 -19.10
N LEU A 86 -11.08 -4.96 -17.83
CA LEU A 86 -10.67 -6.07 -16.96
C LEU A 86 -11.06 -7.44 -17.54
N ASP A 87 -12.22 -7.53 -18.18
CA ASP A 87 -12.73 -8.80 -18.75
C ASP A 87 -11.97 -9.25 -20.00
N VAL A 88 -11.29 -8.32 -20.69
CA VAL A 88 -10.51 -8.58 -21.91
C VAL A 88 -9.01 -8.46 -21.70
N PHE A 89 -8.58 -8.17 -20.46
CA PHE A 89 -7.18 -8.04 -20.12
C PHE A 89 -6.45 -9.37 -20.29
N THR A 90 -5.26 -9.31 -20.88
CA THR A 90 -4.35 -10.45 -20.97
C THR A 90 -2.91 -10.02 -20.61
N PRO A 91 -2.07 -10.91 -20.04
CA PRO A 91 -0.71 -10.56 -19.61
C PRO A 91 0.23 -10.04 -20.71
N GLU A 92 -0.13 -10.22 -21.98
CA GLU A 92 0.58 -9.70 -23.16
C GLU A 92 0.54 -8.16 -23.19
N TRP A 93 -0.45 -7.53 -22.56
CA TRP A 93 -0.54 -6.07 -22.47
C TRP A 93 0.65 -5.44 -21.73
N ALA A 94 1.42 -6.24 -20.98
CA ALA A 94 2.61 -5.82 -20.26
C ALA A 94 3.92 -6.11 -21.01
N GLU A 95 3.88 -6.54 -22.28
CA GLU A 95 5.09 -6.84 -23.07
C GLU A 95 5.89 -5.62 -23.49
N LEU A 96 7.22 -5.75 -23.49
CA LEU A 96 8.08 -4.68 -23.99
C LEU A 96 7.86 -4.46 -25.49
N GLY A 97 7.76 -3.19 -25.89
CA GLY A 97 7.58 -2.77 -27.29
C GLY A 97 6.14 -2.75 -27.80
N SER A 98 5.21 -3.41 -27.12
CA SER A 98 3.79 -3.51 -27.52
C SER A 98 2.80 -3.26 -26.37
N PHE A 99 3.30 -2.80 -25.22
CA PHE A 99 2.48 -2.63 -24.02
C PHE A 99 1.28 -1.70 -24.22
N ARG A 100 0.21 -1.99 -23.49
CA ARG A 100 -1.01 -1.17 -23.46
C ARG A 100 -1.15 -0.58 -22.08
N HIS A 101 -1.08 0.75 -21.99
CA HIS A 101 -1.13 1.48 -20.73
C HIS A 101 -2.30 2.47 -20.70
N TYR A 102 -3.22 2.28 -19.77
CA TYR A 102 -4.30 3.21 -19.50
C TYR A 102 -3.78 4.45 -18.78
N ARG A 103 -3.89 5.63 -19.41
CA ARG A 103 -3.27 6.87 -18.93
C ARG A 103 -4.07 7.59 -17.85
N GLU A 104 -5.36 7.27 -17.72
CA GLU A 104 -6.30 7.99 -16.86
C GLU A 104 -6.53 7.24 -15.54
N TRP A 105 -5.52 6.48 -15.11
CA TRP A 105 -5.52 5.62 -13.92
C TRP A 105 -5.57 6.40 -12.60
N ASN A 106 -5.25 7.70 -12.64
CA ASN A 106 -5.23 8.58 -11.48
C ASN A 106 -6.49 9.45 -11.35
N ARG A 107 -7.51 9.26 -12.21
CA ARG A 107 -8.78 9.96 -12.10
C ARG A 107 -9.48 9.64 -10.78
N PHE A 108 -10.13 10.64 -10.21
CA PHE A 108 -10.95 10.50 -9.01
C PHE A 108 -12.01 11.61 -8.95
N VAL A 109 -13.06 11.35 -8.17
CA VAL A 109 -14.05 12.34 -7.73
C VAL A 109 -13.91 12.49 -6.22
N ALA A 110 -13.70 13.72 -5.74
CA ALA A 110 -13.49 13.96 -4.32
C ALA A 110 -14.69 13.47 -3.48
N GLY A 111 -14.42 12.61 -2.51
CA GLY A 111 -15.43 12.04 -1.60
C GLY A 111 -16.16 10.80 -2.15
N GLU A 112 -15.88 10.33 -3.37
CA GLU A 112 -16.52 9.12 -3.91
C GLU A 112 -16.26 7.86 -3.08
N ALA A 113 -15.11 7.82 -2.38
CA ALA A 113 -14.70 6.70 -1.55
C ALA A 113 -15.12 6.84 -0.06
N ASP A 114 -15.77 7.92 0.35
CA ASP A 114 -16.13 8.16 1.76
C ASP A 114 -17.07 7.07 2.28
N GLY A 115 -18.06 6.68 1.47
CA GLY A 115 -19.00 5.61 1.83
C GLY A 115 -18.30 4.27 2.02
N LEU A 116 -17.28 3.97 1.22
CA LEU A 116 -16.45 2.76 1.37
C LEU A 116 -15.62 2.84 2.66
N ALA A 117 -14.94 3.96 2.89
CA ALA A 117 -14.11 4.17 4.06
C ALA A 117 -14.90 4.07 5.37
N MET A 118 -16.08 4.69 5.42
CA MET A 118 -16.95 4.64 6.61
C MET A 118 -17.51 3.23 6.86
N LYS A 119 -17.98 2.53 5.81
CA LYS A 119 -18.44 1.14 5.93
C LYS A 119 -17.33 0.21 6.39
N ALA A 120 -16.11 0.43 5.90
CA ALA A 120 -14.95 -0.34 6.30
C ALA A 120 -14.63 -0.14 7.79
N LEU A 121 -14.59 1.12 8.25
CA LEU A 121 -14.42 1.43 9.67
C LEU A 121 -15.52 0.84 10.56
N GLU A 122 -16.78 0.89 10.12
CA GLU A 122 -17.90 0.32 10.88
C GLU A 122 -17.79 -1.20 11.01
N ALA A 123 -17.44 -1.90 9.93
CA ALA A 123 -17.36 -3.35 9.91
C ALA A 123 -16.12 -3.91 10.61
N ILE A 124 -14.98 -3.22 10.50
CA ILE A 124 -13.71 -3.64 11.11
C ILE A 124 -13.59 -3.14 12.57
N GLY A 125 -14.28 -2.04 12.90
CA GLY A 125 -14.19 -1.38 14.20
C GLY A 125 -13.07 -0.34 14.26
N GLU A 126 -12.77 0.15 15.46
CA GLU A 126 -11.67 1.10 15.66
C GLU A 126 -10.32 0.46 15.32
N VAL A 127 -9.80 0.81 14.14
CA VAL A 127 -8.41 0.57 13.78
C VAL A 127 -7.57 1.62 14.52
N GLN A 128 -7.03 1.24 15.66
CA GLN A 128 -6.09 2.10 16.36
C GLN A 128 -4.70 1.90 15.77
N SER A 129 -4.13 2.93 15.12
CA SER A 129 -2.68 2.98 14.85
C SER A 129 -1.79 2.66 16.09
N VAL A 130 -2.36 2.74 17.30
CA VAL A 130 -1.77 2.31 18.57
C VAL A 130 -1.51 0.80 18.64
N SER A 131 -2.34 -0.05 18.02
CA SER A 131 -2.19 -1.52 18.04
C SER A 131 -1.24 -2.04 16.94
N LEU A 132 -1.04 -1.26 15.87
CA LEU A 132 -0.11 -1.56 14.76
C LEU A 132 1.35 -1.10 15.02
N GLY A 133 1.68 -0.70 16.24
CA GLY A 133 3.06 -0.37 16.63
C GLY A 133 3.50 1.08 16.36
N PHE A 134 2.63 1.96 15.87
CA PHE A 134 2.95 3.38 15.66
C PHE A 134 3.11 4.19 16.95
N ARG A 135 2.84 3.58 18.13
CA ARG A 135 3.24 4.10 19.46
C ARG A 135 4.65 3.71 19.91
N ARG A 136 5.50 3.16 19.05
CA ARG A 136 6.94 3.29 19.32
C ARG A 136 7.34 4.71 18.98
N LEU A 137 7.25 5.58 20.00
CA LEU A 137 8.24 6.63 20.23
C LEU A 137 9.53 6.19 19.53
N ARG A 138 9.99 6.95 18.53
CA ARG A 138 11.31 6.76 17.93
C ARG A 138 12.35 6.90 19.04
N ARG A 139 12.53 5.85 19.84
CA ARG A 139 13.61 5.73 20.79
C ARG A 139 14.80 5.50 19.88
N ARG A 140 15.58 6.56 19.66
CA ARG A 140 16.78 6.47 18.83
C ARG A 140 17.57 5.26 19.34
N VAL A 141 17.80 4.28 18.47
CA VAL A 141 18.59 3.08 18.79
C VAL A 141 20.05 3.49 19.08
N HIS A 142 20.47 4.59 18.47
CA HIS A 142 21.79 5.18 18.64
C HIS A 142 21.71 6.54 19.34
N PRO A 143 22.72 6.89 20.15
CA PRO A 143 22.86 8.24 20.67
C PRO A 143 22.82 9.29 19.53
N PRO A 144 22.36 10.52 19.81
CA PRO A 144 22.53 11.66 18.91
C PRO A 144 23.97 11.76 18.34
N LEU A 145 24.13 12.22 17.09
CA LEU A 145 25.44 12.28 16.41
C LEU A 145 26.45 13.14 17.19
N ASP A 146 25.97 14.22 17.79
CA ASP A 146 26.68 15.09 18.73
C ASP A 146 27.24 14.35 19.94
N GLU A 147 26.47 13.44 20.56
CA GLU A 147 26.99 12.59 21.65
C GLU A 147 28.04 11.60 21.16
N GLN A 148 27.90 11.08 19.94
CA GLN A 148 28.88 10.16 19.36
C GLN A 148 30.20 10.88 19.04
N ILE A 149 30.13 12.11 18.50
CA ILE A 149 31.29 12.97 18.25
C ILE A 149 31.97 13.32 19.58
N ALA A 150 31.22 13.73 20.60
CA ALA A 150 31.78 14.06 21.92
C ALA A 150 32.51 12.86 22.56
N ARG A 151 31.90 11.66 22.51
CA ARG A 151 32.55 10.42 22.99
C ARG A 151 33.81 10.06 22.20
N TRP A 152 33.83 10.32 20.90
CA TRP A 152 34.99 10.06 20.06
C TRP A 152 36.14 11.02 20.40
N MET A 153 35.85 12.31 20.59
CA MET A 153 36.82 13.33 20.99
C MET A 153 37.43 13.02 22.37
N GLN A 154 36.61 12.64 23.36
CA GLN A 154 37.10 12.24 24.69
C GLN A 154 38.04 11.02 24.61
N ARG A 155 37.70 10.02 23.79
CA ARG A 155 38.56 8.84 23.59
C ARG A 155 39.89 9.15 22.90
N SER A 156 39.97 10.22 22.11
CA SER A 156 41.23 10.66 21.50
C SER A 156 42.11 11.45 22.46
N GLU A 157 41.51 12.15 23.42
CA GLU A 157 42.23 12.90 24.45
C GLU A 157 42.83 11.98 25.53
N ASP A 158 42.11 10.93 25.94
CA ASP A 158 42.59 9.93 26.93
C ASP A 158 43.74 9.03 26.43
N LYS A 159 44.10 9.11 25.14
CA LYS A 159 45.16 8.30 24.51
C LYS A 159 46.46 9.06 24.24
N ASN A 160 46.53 10.32 24.65
CA ASN A 160 47.76 11.12 24.73
C ASN A 160 48.21 11.28 26.18
#